data_AF-A0A352Q0A3-F1
#
_entry.id   AF-A0A352Q0A3-F1
#
_cell.length_a   1.000
_cell.length_b   1.000
_cell.length_c   1.000
_cell.angle_alpha   90.00
_cell.angle_beta   90.00
_cell.angle_gamma   90.00
#
_symmetry.space_group_name_H-M   'P 1'
#
loop_
_entity.id
_entity.type
_entity.pdbx_description
1 polymer ?
#
loop_
_entity_poly.entity_id
_entity_poly.type
_entity_poly.pdbx_seq_one_letter_code
_entity_poly.pdbx_strand_id
1 'polypeptide(L)'
;MAGKTKLNPSVAQTGRRKFIATTAVLAGAALGGVAMTATAQKGAQKGVLLIASESENICATCQFWGAKRRISRDGKHVAVKSLGWCNNRKSPNFGNITGPQTGPMKVWEKWEAIGS
;
A
#
# COMPACT_ATOMS: atom_id res chain seq x y z
N MET A 1 -8.67 39.00 -46.70
CA MET A 1 -8.87 37.63 -47.23
C MET A 1 -9.14 36.74 -46.02
N ALA A 2 -10.41 36.54 -45.66
CA ALA A 2 -11.16 35.28 -45.87
C ALA A 2 -10.51 34.09 -45.12
N GLY A 3 -11.15 33.36 -44.20
CA GLY A 3 -12.55 33.32 -43.77
C GLY A 3 -12.74 32.34 -42.60
N LYS A 4 -13.94 32.41 -42.01
CA LYS A 4 -14.55 31.65 -40.91
C LYS A 4 -14.43 30.11 -41.14
N THR A 5 -14.54 29.19 -40.18
CA THR A 5 -15.77 28.85 -39.42
C THR A 5 -15.56 27.67 -38.45
N LYS A 6 -16.17 27.81 -37.27
CA LYS A 6 -16.66 26.87 -36.22
C LYS A 6 -16.71 25.34 -36.47
N LEU A 7 -16.49 24.54 -35.41
CA LEU A 7 -17.50 23.83 -34.55
C LEU A 7 -16.87 22.62 -33.85
N ASN A 8 -16.91 22.59 -32.50
CA ASN A 8 -16.96 21.34 -31.72
C ASN A 8 -18.38 20.78 -31.84
N PRO A 9 -18.57 19.45 -31.99
CA PRO A 9 -18.81 18.64 -30.79
C PRO A 9 -18.38 17.16 -30.91
N SER A 10 -18.00 16.55 -29.79
CA SER A 10 -18.50 15.21 -29.48
C SER A 10 -18.28 14.89 -28.01
N VAL A 11 -19.34 15.15 -27.24
CA VAL A 11 -19.61 14.48 -25.98
C VAL A 11 -19.85 13.00 -26.31
N ALA A 12 -18.91 12.13 -25.97
CA ALA A 12 -19.18 10.72 -25.78
C ALA A 12 -19.37 10.45 -24.28
N GLN A 13 -20.48 10.97 -23.74
CA GLN A 13 -21.10 10.40 -22.56
C GLN A 13 -21.86 9.15 -23.05
N THR A 14 -21.42 7.95 -22.67
CA THR A 14 -22.27 6.85 -22.16
C THR A 14 -21.48 5.54 -22.12
N GLY A 15 -21.16 5.13 -20.90
CA GLY A 15 -20.76 3.77 -20.56
C GLY A 15 -21.23 3.44 -19.15
N ARG A 16 -22.50 3.75 -18.82
CA ARG A 16 -23.15 3.14 -17.66
C ARG A 16 -23.47 1.69 -18.04
N ARG A 17 -23.09 0.76 -17.16
CA ARG A 17 -23.40 -0.69 -17.13
C ARG A 17 -22.45 -1.59 -17.93
N LYS A 18 -21.65 -2.38 -17.19
CA LYS A 18 -21.80 -3.85 -17.09
C LYS A 18 -21.39 -4.25 -15.67
N PHE A 19 -22.29 -4.10 -14.70
CA PHE A 19 -23.01 -5.24 -14.09
C PHE A 19 -22.56 -6.62 -14.58
N ILE A 20 -21.88 -7.32 -13.66
CA ILE A 20 -21.96 -8.75 -13.35
C ILE A 20 -21.95 -9.72 -14.53
N ALA A 21 -20.80 -10.37 -14.76
CA ALA A 21 -20.76 -11.72 -15.28
C ALA A 21 -20.20 -12.63 -14.17
N THR A 22 -21.09 -13.02 -13.26
CA THR A 22 -20.89 -14.15 -12.34
C THR A 22 -20.91 -15.41 -13.18
N THR A 23 -19.75 -16.00 -13.47
CA THR A 23 -19.67 -17.41 -13.84
C THR A 23 -19.31 -18.20 -12.60
N ALA A 24 -20.35 -18.68 -11.92
CA ALA A 24 -20.23 -19.78 -10.98
C ALA A 24 -19.79 -21.02 -11.74
N VAL A 25 -18.70 -21.65 -11.31
CA VAL A 25 -18.45 -23.07 -11.58
C VAL A 25 -18.47 -23.78 -10.24
N LEU A 26 -19.35 -24.79 -10.18
CA LEU A 26 -19.76 -25.55 -9.00
C LEU A 26 -18.67 -26.53 -8.53
N ALA A 27 -18.66 -26.68 -7.20
CA ALA A 27 -18.51 -27.92 -6.42
C ALA A 27 -17.22 -28.76 -6.52
N GLY A 28 -16.53 -28.85 -5.38
CA GLY A 28 -15.57 -29.91 -5.05
C GLY A 28 -15.08 -29.73 -3.60
N ALA A 29 -15.58 -30.58 -2.69
CA ALA A 29 -15.36 -30.50 -1.24
C ALA A 29 -13.98 -31.02 -0.82
N ALA A 30 -13.34 -30.35 0.15
CA ALA A 30 -12.47 -30.99 1.15
C ALA A 30 -12.19 -30.02 2.32
N LEU A 31 -12.24 -30.59 3.53
CA LEU A 31 -12.18 -29.95 4.85
C LEU A 31 -10.82 -29.31 5.15
N GLY A 32 -10.84 -28.23 5.94
CA GLY A 32 -9.69 -27.76 6.72
C GLY A 32 -8.68 -26.91 5.95
N GLY A 33 -8.92 -25.59 5.91
CA GLY A 33 -7.95 -24.65 5.35
C GLY A 33 -8.14 -23.28 5.97
N VAL A 34 -7.14 -22.84 6.72
CA VAL A 34 -7.09 -21.55 7.44
C VAL A 34 -7.46 -20.42 6.48
N ALA A 35 -8.49 -19.65 6.84
CA ALA A 35 -8.93 -18.47 6.10
C ALA A 35 -7.83 -17.40 6.10
N MET A 36 -6.97 -17.41 5.08
CA MET A 36 -6.04 -16.33 4.83
C MET A 36 -6.83 -15.19 4.19
N THR A 37 -7.27 -14.23 5.00
CA THR A 37 -7.80 -12.95 4.52
C THR A 37 -6.66 -12.18 3.84
N ALA A 38 -6.50 -12.37 2.53
CA ALA A 38 -5.61 -11.57 1.70
C ALA A 38 -6.23 -10.18 1.50
N THR A 39 -5.93 -9.23 2.38
CA THR A 39 -6.22 -7.82 2.13
C THR A 39 -5.25 -7.29 1.09
N ALA A 40 -5.63 -7.38 -0.19
CA ALA A 40 -4.98 -6.65 -1.26
C ALA A 40 -5.20 -5.13 -1.06
N GLN A 41 -4.27 -4.43 -0.41
CA GLN A 41 -4.28 -2.97 -0.33
C GLN A 41 -3.92 -2.38 -1.71
N LYS A 42 -4.92 -2.24 -2.57
CA LYS A 42 -4.87 -1.39 -3.76
C LYS A 42 -5.09 0.06 -3.38
N GLY A 43 -4.12 0.90 -3.72
CA GLY A 43 -4.29 2.36 -3.79
C GLY A 43 -3.34 3.11 -2.89
N ALA A 44 -2.35 3.76 -3.51
CA ALA A 44 -1.63 4.87 -2.90
C ALA A 44 -2.64 6.01 -2.62
N GLN A 45 -3.26 5.95 -1.45
CA GLN A 45 -4.05 7.06 -0.91
C GLN A 45 -3.11 8.26 -0.79
N LYS A 46 -3.48 9.40 -1.39
CA LYS A 46 -2.85 10.70 -1.13
C LYS A 46 -3.15 11.13 0.32
N GLY A 47 -2.61 10.40 1.29
CA GLY A 47 -2.90 10.53 2.71
C GLY A 47 -1.70 10.14 3.56
N VAL A 48 -1.64 10.70 4.77
CA VAL A 48 -0.70 10.22 5.79
C VAL A 48 -1.15 8.83 6.20
N LEU A 49 -0.29 7.84 6.02
CA LEU A 49 -0.50 6.52 6.58
C LEU A 49 -0.04 6.53 8.03
N LEU A 50 -0.94 6.15 8.95
CA LEU A 50 -0.65 5.96 10.36
C LEU A 50 -0.46 4.47 10.62
N ILE A 51 0.67 4.11 11.23
CA ILE A 51 1.02 2.74 11.56
C ILE A 51 1.29 2.65 13.05
N ALA A 52 0.78 1.63 13.73
CA ALA A 52 1.02 1.49 15.17
C ALA A 52 2.52 1.32 15.45
N SER A 53 3.06 2.09 16.40
CA SER A 53 4.47 2.07 16.80
C SER A 53 4.94 0.70 17.33
N GLU A 54 4.02 -0.09 17.86
CA GLU A 54 4.23 -1.46 18.33
C GLU A 54 4.33 -2.49 17.19
N SER A 55 4.04 -2.09 15.95
CA SER A 55 4.11 -3.01 14.81
C SER A 55 5.56 -3.45 14.60
N GLU A 56 5.84 -4.72 14.80
CA GLU A 56 7.18 -5.26 14.60
C GLU A 56 7.40 -5.72 13.17
N ASN A 57 8.67 -5.83 12.77
CA ASN A 57 9.06 -6.50 11.55
C ASN A 57 8.49 -5.89 10.25
N ILE A 58 8.06 -4.62 10.24
CA ILE A 58 7.57 -3.92 9.03
C ILE A 58 8.47 -2.73 8.67
N CYS A 59 8.46 -2.31 7.40
CA CYS A 59 9.32 -1.23 6.92
C CYS A 59 9.14 0.09 7.70
N ALA A 60 7.90 0.50 7.95
CA ALA A 60 7.60 1.76 8.63
C ALA A 60 8.16 1.86 10.04
N THR A 61 8.33 0.73 10.73
CA THR A 61 8.90 0.65 12.08
C THR A 61 10.30 0.07 12.08
N CYS A 62 10.90 -0.27 10.93
CA CYS A 62 12.24 -0.84 10.85
C CYS A 62 13.32 0.24 10.85
N GLN A 63 14.38 0.10 11.65
CA GLN A 63 15.49 1.08 11.74
C GLN A 63 16.16 1.37 10.39
N PHE A 64 16.24 0.38 9.50
CA PHE A 64 16.94 0.48 8.22
C PHE A 64 16.11 1.06 7.06
N TRP A 65 14.89 1.52 7.32
CA TRP A 65 14.03 2.05 6.26
C TRP A 65 14.32 3.52 5.95
N GLY A 66 14.59 3.81 4.67
CA GLY A 66 15.08 5.11 4.22
C GLY A 66 14.01 6.15 3.86
N ALA A 67 12.75 5.94 4.19
CA ALA A 67 11.68 6.93 3.96
C ALA A 67 11.58 7.95 5.09
N LYS A 68 11.04 9.13 4.75
CA LYS A 68 10.64 10.14 5.73
C LYS A 68 9.42 9.65 6.51
N ARG A 69 9.60 9.50 7.82
CA ARG A 69 8.57 9.12 8.79
C ARG A 69 8.69 9.95 10.05
N ARG A 70 7.60 10.07 10.80
CA ARG A 70 7.57 10.78 12.10
C ARG A 70 6.71 10.02 13.09
N ILE A 71 7.07 10.08 14.36
CA ILE A 71 6.28 9.53 15.44
C ILE A 71 5.23 10.59 15.84
N SER A 72 4.01 10.13 16.13
CA SER A 72 2.93 10.97 16.63
C SER A 72 3.26 11.52 18.02
N ARG A 73 2.59 12.61 18.42
CA ARG A 73 2.86 13.27 19.71
C ARG A 73 2.62 12.36 20.91
N ASP A 74 1.69 11.41 20.80
CA ASP A 74 1.37 10.40 21.80
C ASP A 74 2.27 9.17 21.75
N GLY A 75 3.22 9.09 20.80
CA GLY A 75 4.12 7.95 20.64
C GLY A 75 3.50 6.70 20.01
N LYS A 76 2.17 6.67 19.83
CA LYS A 76 1.44 5.45 19.46
C LYS A 76 1.53 5.10 17.98
N HIS A 77 1.83 6.07 17.12
CA HIS A 77 1.81 5.89 15.68
C HIS A 77 3.05 6.45 14.98
N VAL A 78 3.44 5.80 13.89
CA VAL A 78 4.38 6.31 12.89
C VAL A 78 3.59 6.83 11.69
N ALA A 79 3.68 8.12 11.45
CA ALA A 79 3.14 8.81 10.29
C ALA A 79 4.12 8.74 9.11
N VAL A 80 3.63 8.22 7.98
CA VAL A 80 4.38 8.05 6.74
C VAL A 80 3.61 8.68 5.58
N LYS A 81 4.32 9.36 4.67
CA LYS A 81 3.72 9.98 3.48
C LYS A 81 4.24 9.44 2.15
N SER A 82 5.28 8.60 2.16
CA SER A 82 5.94 8.14 0.95
C SER A 82 6.36 6.68 1.04
N LEU A 83 6.69 6.12 -0.11
CA LEU A 83 7.48 4.90 -0.19
C LEU A 83 8.91 5.18 0.29
N GLY A 84 9.65 4.11 0.61
CA GLY A 84 11.01 4.20 1.11
C GLY A 84 11.91 3.12 0.55
N TRP A 85 13.21 3.30 0.72
CA TRP A 85 14.21 2.34 0.31
C TRP A 85 14.58 1.41 1.46
N CYS A 86 14.75 0.12 1.18
CA CYS A 86 15.25 -0.82 2.18
C CYS A 86 16.79 -0.83 2.22
N ASN A 87 17.38 -0.38 3.33
CA ASN A 87 18.84 -0.38 3.53
C ASN A 87 19.36 -1.59 4.33
N ASN A 88 18.50 -2.53 4.72
CA ASN A 88 18.93 -3.70 5.48
C ASN A 88 19.53 -4.75 4.54
N ARG A 89 20.86 -4.90 4.57
CA ARG A 89 21.61 -5.90 3.78
C ARG A 89 21.18 -7.35 4.01
N LYS A 90 20.59 -7.65 5.17
CA LYS A 90 20.09 -9.00 5.50
C LYS A 90 18.66 -9.22 4.99
N SER A 91 17.99 -8.19 4.48
CA SER A 91 16.63 -8.30 3.97
C SER A 91 16.63 -8.75 2.50
N PRO A 92 15.70 -9.62 2.09
CA PRO A 92 15.48 -9.91 0.67
C PRO A 92 15.02 -8.68 -0.13
N ASN A 93 14.56 -7.62 0.54
CA ASN A 93 14.18 -6.36 -0.09
C ASN A 93 15.35 -5.36 -0.19
N PHE A 94 16.57 -5.74 0.20
CA PHE A 94 17.72 -4.85 0.14
C PHE A 94 17.88 -4.25 -1.25
N GLY A 95 17.98 -2.92 -1.34
CA GLY A 95 18.11 -2.26 -2.63
C GLY A 95 16.81 -2.08 -3.41
N ASN A 96 15.65 -2.33 -2.81
CA ASN A 96 14.35 -2.12 -3.45
C ASN A 96 13.52 -1.02 -2.75
N ILE A 97 12.64 -0.39 -3.53
CA ILE A 97 11.59 0.49 -3.03
C ILE A 97 10.50 -0.35 -2.38
N THR A 98 10.21 -0.11 -1.11
CA THR A 98 9.20 -0.79 -0.33
C THR A 98 8.13 0.18 0.15
N GLY A 99 6.91 -0.33 0.31
CA GLY A 99 5.84 0.36 1.01
C GLY A 99 6.04 0.31 2.53
N PRO A 100 5.47 1.26 3.27
CA PRO A 100 5.58 1.30 4.74
C PRO A 100 5.06 0.04 5.46
N GLN A 101 4.04 -0.62 4.91
CA GLN A 101 3.46 -1.84 5.48
C GLN A 101 4.07 -3.13 4.90
N THR A 102 5.11 -3.02 4.06
CA THR A 102 5.84 -4.22 3.60
C THR A 102 6.40 -4.94 4.82
N GLY A 103 6.28 -6.27 4.87
CA GLY A 103 6.61 -7.14 5.99
C GLY A 103 5.53 -8.21 6.23
N PRO A 104 5.60 -8.98 7.32
CA PRO A 104 6.65 -8.95 8.35
C PRO A 104 7.95 -9.66 7.93
N MET A 105 9.11 -9.15 8.34
CA MET A 105 10.42 -9.79 8.20
C MET A 105 11.18 -9.83 9.52
N LYS A 106 11.50 -11.03 10.02
CA LYS A 106 12.19 -11.24 11.31
C LYS A 106 13.58 -10.59 11.42
N VAL A 107 14.21 -10.27 10.29
CA VAL A 107 15.53 -9.61 10.24
C VAL A 107 15.44 -8.09 10.39
N TRP A 108 14.24 -7.53 10.51
CA TRP A 108 14.02 -6.09 10.63
C TRP A 108 13.90 -5.68 12.08
N GLU A 109 14.89 -4.90 12.53
CA GLU A 109 14.98 -4.37 13.88
C GLU A 109 14.10 -3.12 14.03
N LYS A 110 13.47 -2.97 15.20
CA LYS A 110 12.60 -1.84 15.54
C LYS A 110 13.39 -0.53 15.49
N TRP A 111 12.76 0.52 14.98
CA TRP A 111 13.34 1.83 14.85
C TRP A 111 13.53 2.46 16.23
N GLU A 112 14.78 2.70 16.61
CA GLU A 112 15.18 3.24 17.93
C GLU A 112 14.40 4.50 18.35
N ALA A 113 14.00 5.35 17.40
CA ALA A 113 13.25 6.56 17.72
C ALA A 113 11.88 6.28 18.35
N ILE A 114 11.29 5.10 18.11
CA ILE A 114 9.99 4.69 18.67
C ILE A 114 10.11 4.47 20.19
N GLY A 115 11.31 4.20 20.69
CA GLY A 115 11.53 3.75 22.06
C GLY A 115 11.21 2.26 22.23
N SER A 116 11.85 1.68 23.24
CA SER A 116 11.64 0.31 23.69
C SER A 116 10.29 0.18 24.37
#